data_AF-A0A2E1TWA9-F1
#
_entry.id   AF-A0A2E1TWA9-F1
#
_cell.length_a   1.000
_cell.length_b   1.000
_cell.length_c   1.000
_cell.angle_alpha   90.00
_cell.angle_beta   90.00
_cell.angle_gamma   90.00
#
_symmetry.space_group_name_H-M   'P 1'
#
loop_
_entity.id
_entity.type
_entity.pdbx_description
1 polymer ?
#
loop_
_entity_poly.entity_id
_entity_poly.type
_entity_poly.pdbx_seq_one_letter_code
_entity_poly.pdbx_strand_id
1 'polypeptide(L)'
;MLLELARAKKILFFGGKGGVGKTTVSAVTATACAELGEKVLLISTDPAHNLGHLFGRKIGSNPTRITAGLDALELDPHEIVNLHLKEISSALHRLMPSNLYSEVDKHVTLAKDAPGMHEAAMLERMADVVE
;
A
#
# COMPACT_ATOMS: atom_id res chain seq x y z
N MET A 1 16.06 1.26 20.09
CA MET A 1 15.81 0.13 19.17
C MET A 1 15.01 0.52 17.92
N LEU A 2 13.69 0.78 17.98
CA LEU A 2 12.91 1.07 16.74
C LEU A 2 13.34 2.36 16.02
N LEU A 3 13.60 3.44 16.76
CA LEU A 3 14.10 4.70 16.17
C LEU A 3 15.53 4.57 15.62
N GLU A 4 16.34 3.67 16.18
CA GLU A 4 17.69 3.40 15.64
C GLU A 4 17.59 2.62 14.32
N LEU A 5 16.70 1.63 14.26
CA LEU A 5 16.38 0.93 13.01
C LEU A 5 15.82 1.88 11.96
N ALA A 6 14.94 2.81 12.36
CA ALA A 6 14.36 3.83 11.48
C ALA A 6 15.41 4.78 10.90
N ARG A 7 16.46 5.12 11.67
CA ARG A 7 17.58 5.91 11.12
C ARG A 7 18.49 5.11 10.21
N ALA A 8 18.67 3.81 10.49
CA ALA A 8 19.57 2.95 9.72
C ALA A 8 18.94 2.39 8.43
N LYS A 9 17.60 2.39 8.31
CA LYS A 9 16.85 1.78 7.20
C LYS A 9 15.83 2.76 6.65
N LYS A 10 15.75 2.86 5.32
CA LYS A 10 14.75 3.71 4.64
C LYS A 10 13.32 3.15 4.72
N ILE A 11 13.18 1.84 4.81
CA ILE A 11 11.89 1.14 4.80
C ILE A 11 11.82 0.20 6.00
N LEU A 12 10.75 0.31 6.79
CA LEU A 12 10.47 -0.52 7.95
C LEU A 12 9.10 -1.18 7.78
N PHE A 13 9.09 -2.52 7.76
CA PHE A 13 7.85 -3.30 7.71
C PHE A 13 7.41 -3.71 9.12
N PHE A 14 6.14 -3.48 9.44
CA PHE A 14 5.51 -3.90 10.69
C PHE A 14 4.57 -5.07 10.44
N GLY A 15 5.08 -6.30 10.60
CA GLY A 15 4.33 -7.54 10.42
C GLY A 15 3.91 -8.21 11.73
N GLY A 16 2.86 -9.03 11.70
CA GLY A 16 2.39 -9.81 12.85
C GLY A 16 0.89 -10.10 12.83
N LYS A 17 0.43 -10.98 13.74
CA LYS A 17 -0.98 -11.40 13.83
C LYS A 17 -1.94 -10.23 14.13
N GLY A 18 -3.24 -10.43 13.93
CA GLY A 18 -4.27 -9.45 14.32
C GLY A 18 -4.24 -9.15 15.82
N GLY A 19 -4.49 -7.90 16.21
CA GLY A 19 -4.61 -7.50 17.63
C GLY A 19 -3.31 -7.28 18.40
N VAL A 20 -2.13 -7.46 17.81
CA VAL A 20 -0.82 -7.28 18.52
C VAL A 20 -0.33 -5.82 18.60
N GLY A 21 -1.13 -4.84 18.18
CA GLY A 21 -0.80 -3.42 18.27
C GLY A 21 0.07 -2.85 17.13
N LYS A 22 0.19 -3.54 15.99
CA LYS A 22 1.03 -3.09 14.85
C LYS A 22 0.73 -1.68 14.37
N THR A 23 -0.55 -1.35 14.22
CA THR A 23 -1.02 -0.03 13.78
C THR A 23 -0.59 1.05 14.76
N THR A 24 -0.73 0.78 16.06
CA THR A 24 -0.28 1.71 17.12
C THR A 24 1.23 1.88 17.12
N VAL A 25 1.99 0.78 17.08
CA VAL A 25 3.46 0.83 17.14
C VAL A 25 4.05 1.51 15.90
N SER A 26 3.54 1.21 14.71
CA SER A 26 3.97 1.85 13.46
C SER A 26 3.64 3.35 13.45
N ALA A 27 2.42 3.73 13.87
CA ALA A 27 2.03 5.13 13.97
C ALA A 27 2.88 5.92 14.97
N VAL A 28 3.10 5.40 16.18
CA VAL A 28 3.94 6.06 17.19
C VAL A 28 5.38 6.17 16.71
N THR A 29 5.91 5.13 16.06
CA THR A 29 7.28 5.18 15.49
C THR A 29 7.38 6.24 14.40
N ALA A 30 6.40 6.32 13.51
CA ALA A 30 6.37 7.30 12.42
C ALA A 30 6.26 8.74 12.95
N THR A 31 5.38 8.98 13.92
CA THR A 31 5.25 10.28 14.60
C THR A 31 6.56 10.68 15.29
N ALA A 32 7.17 9.78 16.06
CA ALA A 32 8.43 10.06 16.75
C ALA A 32 9.58 10.38 15.78
N CYS A 33 9.66 9.69 14.62
CA CYS A 33 10.62 10.04 13.57
C CYS A 33 10.36 11.44 13.00
N ALA A 34 9.11 11.79 12.73
CA ALA A 34 8.74 13.12 12.23
C ALA A 34 9.06 14.24 13.25
N GLU A 35 8.83 14.00 14.55
CA GLU A 35 9.21 14.92 15.63
C GLU A 35 10.72 15.15 15.73
N LEU A 36 11.52 14.16 15.31
CA LEU A 36 12.99 14.28 15.19
C LEU A 36 13.44 14.99 13.90
N GLY A 37 12.49 15.48 13.08
CA GLY A 37 12.76 16.23 11.86
C GLY A 37 12.89 15.37 10.60
N GLU A 38 12.64 14.06 10.69
CA GLU A 38 12.65 13.17 9.52
C GLU A 38 11.40 13.37 8.66
N LYS A 39 11.52 13.09 7.36
CA LYS A 39 10.36 12.98 6.47
C LYS A 39 9.91 11.54 6.42
N VAL A 40 8.69 11.28 6.87
CA VAL A 40 8.15 9.94 7.05
C VAL A 40 6.85 9.78 6.27
N LEU A 41 6.75 8.65 5.58
CA LEU A 41 5.54 8.18 4.96
C LEU A 41 5.07 6.91 5.67
N LEU A 42 3.89 6.95 6.28
CA LEU A 42 3.28 5.81 6.93
C LEU A 42 2.26 5.15 5.99
N ILE A 43 2.49 3.87 5.66
CA ILE A 43 1.65 3.10 4.76
C ILE A 43 0.94 2.00 5.56
N SER A 44 -0.40 1.95 5.48
CA SER A 44 -1.18 0.81 5.97
C SER A 44 -1.76 0.02 4.81
N THR A 45 -1.62 -1.31 4.86
CA THR A 45 -2.30 -2.27 3.99
C THR A 45 -3.42 -3.01 4.71
N ASP A 46 -3.81 -2.55 5.90
CA ASP A 46 -4.89 -3.15 6.68
C ASP A 46 -6.25 -2.73 6.10
N PRO A 47 -7.10 -3.67 5.63
CA PRO A 47 -8.42 -3.35 5.10
C PRO A 47 -9.34 -2.66 6.11
N ALA A 48 -9.04 -2.73 7.41
CA ALA A 48 -9.87 -2.16 8.46
C ALA A 48 -9.75 -0.62 8.59
N HIS A 49 -8.97 0.07 7.75
CA HIS A 49 -8.84 1.54 7.72
C HIS A 49 -8.53 2.17 9.09
N ASN A 50 -7.67 1.50 9.86
CA ASN A 50 -7.43 1.84 11.25
C ASN A 50 -6.59 3.13 11.45
N LEU A 51 -5.80 3.58 10.47
CA LEU A 51 -5.00 4.81 10.63
C LEU A 51 -5.88 6.05 10.62
N GLY A 52 -6.90 6.08 9.77
CA GLY A 52 -7.83 7.21 9.71
C GLY A 52 -8.51 7.45 11.05
N HIS A 53 -8.96 6.37 11.69
CA HIS A 53 -9.50 6.40 13.05
C HIS A 53 -8.46 6.85 14.08
N LEU A 54 -7.25 6.30 14.02
CA LEU A 54 -6.18 6.61 14.98
C LEU A 54 -5.77 8.08 14.96
N PHE A 55 -5.69 8.70 13.77
CA PHE A 55 -5.31 10.10 13.61
C PHE A 55 -6.49 11.07 13.57
N GLY A 56 -7.74 10.57 13.61
CA GLY A 56 -8.94 11.39 13.48
C GLY A 56 -9.03 12.11 12.13
N ARG A 57 -8.55 11.48 11.05
CA ARG A 57 -8.50 12.06 9.70
C ARG A 57 -8.97 11.04 8.66
N LYS A 58 -9.57 11.51 7.57
CA LYS A 58 -9.81 10.65 6.41
C LYS A 58 -8.50 10.45 5.66
N ILE A 59 -8.03 9.22 5.59
CA ILE A 59 -6.82 8.80 4.86
C ILE A 59 -7.28 7.84 3.75
N GLY A 60 -6.67 7.94 2.58
CA GLY A 60 -7.00 7.08 1.44
C GLY A 60 -5.75 6.65 0.68
N SER A 61 -5.92 6.26 -0.57
CA SER A 61 -4.87 5.71 -1.44
C SER A 61 -3.82 6.72 -1.92
N ASN A 62 -3.97 8.01 -1.55
CA ASN A 62 -3.03 9.08 -1.82
C ASN A 62 -2.43 9.62 -0.50
N PRO A 63 -1.13 10.03 -0.50
CA PRO A 63 -0.49 10.59 0.68
C PRO A 63 -1.29 11.77 1.26
N THR A 64 -1.69 11.64 2.52
CA THR A 64 -2.41 12.64 3.29
C THR A 64 -1.53 13.15 4.41
N ARG A 65 -1.36 14.47 4.50
CA ARG A 65 -0.60 15.10 5.58
C ARG A 65 -1.28 14.86 6.92
N ILE A 66 -0.55 14.29 7.87
CA ILE A 66 -0.99 14.10 9.27
C ILE A 66 -0.48 15.25 10.12
N THR A 67 0.84 15.46 10.11
CA THR A 67 1.52 16.57 10.78
C THR A 67 2.80 16.95 10.00
N ALA A 68 3.50 17.99 10.41
CA ALA A 68 4.78 18.36 9.80
C ALA A 68 5.74 17.17 9.82
N GLY A 69 6.30 16.81 8.66
CA GLY A 69 7.21 15.66 8.52
C GLY A 69 6.53 14.29 8.42
N LEU A 70 5.21 14.18 8.62
CA LEU A 70 4.48 12.90 8.54
C LEU A 70 3.31 12.96 7.55
N ASP A 71 3.41 12.14 6.50
CA ASP A 71 2.32 11.83 5.58
C ASP A 71 1.88 10.38 5.79
N ALA A 72 0.61 10.07 5.54
CA ALA A 72 0.08 8.71 5.65
C ALA A 72 -0.81 8.35 4.47
N LEU A 73 -0.84 7.07 4.12
CA LEU A 73 -1.76 6.51 3.15
C LEU A 73 -2.29 5.15 3.60
N GLU A 74 -3.49 4.83 3.12
CA GLU A 74 -4.14 3.53 3.31
C GLU A 74 -4.38 2.90 1.94
N LEU A 75 -3.83 1.70 1.78
CA LEU A 75 -3.88 0.90 0.58
C LEU A 75 -4.92 -0.22 0.80
N ASP A 76 -6.04 -0.13 0.09
CA ASP A 76 -7.01 -1.22 0.05
C ASP A 76 -6.51 -2.31 -0.92
N PRO A 77 -6.28 -3.56 -0.43
CA PRO A 77 -5.78 -4.64 -1.28
C PRO A 77 -6.68 -4.97 -2.47
N HIS A 78 -7.98 -4.93 -2.27
CA HIS A 78 -8.94 -5.25 -3.32
C HIS A 78 -8.97 -4.16 -4.39
N GLU A 79 -8.93 -2.88 -3.99
CA GLU A 79 -8.86 -1.78 -4.96
C GLU A 79 -7.57 -1.85 -5.78
N ILE A 80 -6.43 -2.10 -5.15
CA ILE A 80 -5.12 -2.12 -5.80
C ILE A 80 -4.99 -3.28 -6.77
N VAL A 81 -5.44 -4.48 -6.38
CA VAL A 81 -5.45 -5.64 -7.28
C VAL A 81 -6.35 -5.39 -8.50
N ASN A 82 -7.53 -4.80 -8.30
CA ASN A 82 -8.43 -4.49 -9.42
C ASN A 82 -7.82 -3.45 -10.36
N LEU A 83 -7.12 -2.44 -9.83
CA LEU A 83 -6.41 -1.45 -10.64
C LEU A 83 -5.29 -2.09 -11.46
N HIS A 84 -4.44 -2.90 -10.81
CA HIS A 84 -3.33 -3.59 -11.45
C HIS A 84 -3.80 -4.55 -12.56
N LEU A 85 -4.86 -5.32 -12.33
CA LEU A 85 -5.45 -6.20 -13.36
C LEU A 85 -6.01 -5.41 -14.55
N LYS A 86 -6.59 -4.24 -14.30
CA LYS A 86 -7.09 -3.36 -15.37
C LYS A 86 -5.94 -2.81 -16.21
N GLU A 87 -4.82 -2.48 -15.60
CA GLU A 87 -3.61 -2.03 -16.29
C GLU A 87 -3.03 -3.14 -17.17
N ILE A 88 -2.95 -4.38 -16.64
CA ILE A 88 -2.54 -5.56 -17.41
C ILE A 88 -3.46 -5.80 -18.60
N SER A 89 -4.79 -5.85 -18.39
CA SER A 89 -5.76 -6.05 -19.47
C SER A 89 -5.60 -4.97 -20.54
N SER A 90 -5.50 -3.69 -20.14
CA SER A 90 -5.29 -2.58 -21.07
C SER A 90 -3.99 -2.69 -21.86
N ALA A 91 -2.89 -3.13 -21.22
CA ALA A 91 -1.62 -3.34 -21.89
C ALA A 91 -1.70 -4.48 -22.92
N LEU A 92 -2.33 -5.60 -22.56
CA LEU A 92 -2.54 -6.73 -23.45
C LEU A 92 -3.45 -6.38 -24.63
N HIS A 93 -4.53 -5.62 -24.42
CA HIS A 93 -5.39 -5.14 -25.50
C HIS A 93 -4.63 -4.28 -26.52
N ARG A 94 -3.61 -3.52 -26.11
CA ARG A 94 -2.76 -2.74 -27.03
C ARG A 94 -1.83 -3.63 -27.88
N LEU A 95 -1.51 -4.83 -27.41
CA LEU A 95 -0.59 -5.76 -28.08
C LEU A 95 -1.32 -6.83 -28.90
N MET A 96 -2.61 -7.07 -28.61
CA MET A 96 -3.40 -8.13 -29.25
C MET A 96 -4.46 -7.57 -30.22
N PRO A 97 -4.87 -8.36 -31.23
CA PRO A 97 -6.03 -8.03 -32.07
C PRO A 97 -7.34 -7.93 -31.28
N SER A 98 -8.25 -7.06 -31.72
CA SER A 98 -9.53 -6.79 -31.04
C SER A 98 -10.45 -8.00 -30.91
N ASN A 99 -10.35 -8.98 -31.81
CA ASN A 99 -11.12 -10.22 -31.75
C ASN A 99 -10.68 -11.17 -30.62
N LEU A 100 -9.59 -10.88 -29.91
CA LEU A 100 -9.10 -11.66 -28.77
C LEU A 100 -9.29 -10.93 -27.41
N TYR A 101 -9.91 -9.74 -27.40
CA TYR A 101 -10.06 -8.97 -26.16
C TYR A 101 -10.87 -9.73 -25.10
N SER A 102 -11.92 -10.44 -25.51
CA SER A 102 -12.71 -11.28 -24.61
C SER A 102 -11.92 -12.40 -23.96
N GLU A 103 -10.97 -12.99 -24.69
CA GLU A 103 -10.11 -14.07 -24.22
C GLU A 103 -9.06 -13.54 -23.24
N VAL A 104 -8.50 -12.37 -23.52
CA VAL A 104 -7.61 -11.65 -22.61
C VAL A 104 -8.31 -11.35 -21.29
N ASP A 105 -9.51 -10.77 -21.33
CA ASP A 105 -10.23 -10.39 -20.10
C ASP A 105 -10.58 -11.62 -19.24
N LYS A 106 -10.96 -12.73 -19.88
CA LYS A 106 -11.18 -14.01 -19.18
C LYS A 106 -9.89 -14.50 -18.50
N HIS A 107 -8.76 -14.45 -19.20
CA HIS A 107 -7.48 -14.93 -18.66
C HIS A 107 -7.00 -14.06 -17.49
N VAL A 108 -7.09 -12.74 -17.63
CA VAL A 108 -6.76 -11.79 -16.55
C VAL A 108 -7.65 -12.00 -15.33
N THR A 109 -8.95 -12.25 -15.54
CA THR A 109 -9.88 -12.54 -14.44
C THR A 109 -9.50 -13.81 -13.70
N LEU A 110 -9.11 -14.87 -14.40
CA LEU A 110 -8.64 -16.12 -13.78
C LEU A 110 -7.33 -15.93 -13.00
N ALA A 111 -6.46 -15.03 -13.47
CA ALA A 111 -5.20 -14.72 -12.80
C ALA A 111 -5.37 -13.91 -11.51
N LYS A 112 -6.52 -13.23 -11.31
CA LYS A 112 -6.81 -12.44 -10.11
C LYS A 112 -6.65 -13.25 -8.81
N ASP A 113 -7.12 -14.48 -8.82
CA ASP A 113 -7.14 -15.35 -7.65
C ASP A 113 -5.87 -16.20 -7.53
N ALA A 114 -4.86 -15.94 -8.38
CA ALA A 114 -3.59 -16.62 -8.29
C ALA A 114 -2.89 -16.27 -6.96
N PRO A 115 -2.31 -17.27 -6.25
CA PRO A 115 -1.51 -17.02 -5.05
C PRO A 115 -0.38 -16.03 -5.34
N GLY A 116 -0.21 -15.02 -4.48
CA GLY A 116 0.83 -14.01 -4.62
C GLY A 116 0.42 -12.78 -5.44
N MET A 117 -0.71 -12.80 -6.14
CA MET A 117 -1.15 -11.66 -6.96
C MET A 117 -1.49 -10.43 -6.11
N HIS A 118 -2.11 -10.65 -4.95
CA HIS A 118 -2.45 -9.58 -4.01
C HIS A 118 -1.19 -8.93 -3.42
N GLU A 119 -0.21 -9.76 -3.05
CA GLU A 119 1.07 -9.31 -2.50
C GLU A 119 1.91 -8.56 -3.55
N ALA A 120 1.93 -9.05 -4.80
CA ALA A 120 2.67 -8.42 -5.89
C ALA A 120 2.10 -7.03 -6.22
N ALA A 121 0.79 -6.92 -6.42
CA ALA A 121 0.13 -5.65 -6.71
C ALA A 121 0.33 -4.64 -5.56
N MET A 122 0.28 -5.10 -4.31
CA MET A 122 0.57 -4.26 -3.16
C MET A 122 2.01 -3.75 -3.11
N LEU A 123 2.97 -4.63 -3.37
CA LEU A 123 4.38 -4.28 -3.34
C LEU A 123 4.74 -3.30 -4.46
N GLU A 124 4.21 -3.51 -5.66
CA GLU A 124 4.34 -2.57 -6.78
C GLU A 124 3.77 -1.21 -6.41
N ARG A 125 2.54 -1.18 -5.88
CA ARG A 125 1.93 0.08 -5.44
C ARG A 125 2.74 0.77 -4.34
N MET A 126 3.35 0.03 -3.41
CA MET A 126 4.24 0.62 -2.42
C MET A 126 5.50 1.20 -3.06
N ALA A 127 6.09 0.52 -4.05
CA ALA A 127 7.26 0.99 -4.76
C ALA A 127 6.97 2.32 -5.46
N ASP A 128 5.84 2.43 -6.16
CA ASP A 128 5.42 3.67 -6.86
C ASP A 128 5.25 4.88 -5.95
N VAL A 129 4.89 4.65 -4.67
CA VAL A 129 4.70 5.76 -3.71
C VAL A 129 6.03 6.15 -3.04
N VAL A 130 7.01 5.24 -3.02
CA VAL A 130 8.31 5.45 -2.37
C VAL A 130 9.35 6.03 -3.33
N GLU A 131 9.20 5.84 -4.65
CA GLU A 131 10.01 6.49 -5.70
C GLU A 131 9.70 7.99 -5.87
#